data_AF-A0A1M6EQK7-F1
#
_entry.id   AF-A0A1M6EQK7-F1
#
_cell.length_a   1.000
_cell.length_b   1.000
_cell.length_c   1.000
_cell.angle_alpha   90.00
_cell.angle_beta   90.00
_cell.angle_gamma   90.00
#
_symmetry.space_group_name_H-M   'P 1'
#
loop_
_entity.id
_entity.type
_entity.pdbx_description
1 polymer ?
#
loop_
_entity_poly.entity_id
_entity_poly.type
_entity_poly.pdbx_seq_one_letter_code
_entity_poly.pdbx_strand_id
1 'polypeptide(L)' 'MSDSLTSYKSLDDWFRIVTECRQSGLTDDQWCQINGINKNTFYSAIKRL' A
#
# COMPACT_ATOMS: atom_id res chain seq x y z
N MET A 1 14.58 5.79 -15.25
CA MET A 1 14.17 5.09 -14.01
C MET A 1 13.90 6.16 -12.98
N SER A 2 12.80 6.89 -13.15
CA SER A 2 12.55 8.13 -12.40
C SER A 2 11.04 8.34 -12.29
N ASP A 3 10.33 7.34 -11.78
CA ASP A 3 8.88 7.44 -11.60
C ASP A 3 8.58 8.00 -10.21
N SER A 4 8.47 9.32 -10.19
CA SER A 4 7.84 10.14 -9.15
C SER A 4 6.36 9.75 -9.01
N LEU A 5 6.05 8.60 -8.40
CA LEU A 5 4.68 8.10 -8.23
C LEU A 5 4.10 8.43 -6.85
N THR A 6 4.11 9.70 -6.48
CA THR A 6 3.33 10.23 -5.35
C THR A 6 1.94 10.71 -5.76
N SER A 7 1.35 10.22 -6.86
CA SER A 7 -0.04 10.53 -7.17
C SER A 7 -0.68 9.48 -8.10
N TYR A 8 -1.74 8.83 -7.59
CA TYR A 8 -2.60 7.84 -8.25
C TYR A 8 -2.02 6.43 -8.45
N LYS A 9 -1.84 5.70 -7.34
CA LYS A 9 -1.86 4.23 -7.38
C LYS A 9 -3.25 3.77 -7.83
N SER A 10 -3.31 2.97 -8.91
CA SER A 10 -4.54 2.36 -9.40
C SER A 10 -5.08 1.31 -8.42
N LEU A 11 -6.33 0.84 -8.59
CA LEU A 11 -6.87 -0.24 -7.76
C LEU A 11 -6.01 -1.51 -7.88
N ASP A 12 -5.53 -1.84 -9.08
CA ASP A 12 -4.62 -2.98 -9.29
C ASP A 12 -3.28 -2.82 -8.54
N ASP A 13 -2.72 -1.60 -8.50
CA ASP A 13 -1.50 -1.33 -7.72
C ASP A 13 -1.75 -1.52 -6.22
N TRP A 14 -2.90 -1.07 -5.73
CA TRP A 14 -3.30 -1.29 -4.34
C TRP A 14 -3.51 -2.77 -4.04
N PHE A 15 -4.07 -3.55 -4.97
CA PHE A 15 -4.22 -4.98 -4.80
C PHE A 15 -2.87 -5.68 -4.62
N ARG A 16 -1.86 -5.30 -5.42
CA ARG A 16 -0.48 -5.82 -5.28
C ARG A 16 0.12 -5.45 -3.93
N ILE A 17 -0.02 -4.18 -3.53
CA ILE A 17 0.45 -3.66 -2.25
C ILE A 17 -0.18 -4.37 -1.06
N VAL A 18 -1.50 -4.59 -1.09
CA VAL A 18 -2.19 -5.32 -0.03
C VAL A 18 -1.75 -6.78 -0.02
N THR A 19 -1.56 -7.39 -1.19
CA THR A 19 -1.03 -8.76 -1.29
C THR A 19 0.37 -8.87 -0.68
N GLU A 20 1.27 -7.95 -1.00
CA GLU A 20 2.62 -7.89 -0.40
C GLU A 20 2.55 -7.68 1.12
N CYS A 21 1.68 -6.79 1.59
CA CYS A 21 1.43 -6.58 3.02
C CYS A 21 0.99 -7.88 3.70
N ARG A 22 0.01 -8.60 3.13
CA ARG A 22 -0.48 -9.88 3.67
C ARG A 22 0.56 -10.99 3.62
N GLN A 23 1.39 -11.03 2.58
CA GLN A 23 2.46 -12.03 2.44
C GLN A 23 3.66 -11.76 3.35
N SER A 24 3.88 -10.50 3.73
CA SER A 24 5.00 -10.11 4.60
C SER A 24 4.91 -10.72 6.01
N GLY A 25 3.71 -11.11 6.45
CA GLY A 25 3.46 -11.58 7.82
C GLY A 25 3.60 -10.47 8.88
N LEU A 26 3.79 -9.22 8.47
CA LEU A 26 3.80 -8.05 9.34
C LEU A 26 2.37 -7.53 9.57
N THR A 27 2.20 -6.74 10.63
CA THR A 27 0.97 -5.96 10.78
C THR A 27 0.91 -4.86 9.73
N ASP A 28 -0.30 -4.52 9.27
CA ASP A 28 -0.54 -3.44 8.29
C ASP A 28 0.20 -2.15 8.69
N ASP A 29 0.23 -1.87 9.99
CA ASP A 29 0.88 -0.72 10.61
C ASP A 29 2.40 -0.69 10.39
N GLN A 30 3.07 -1.80 10.71
CA GLN A 30 4.51 -1.97 10.55
C GLN A 30 4.90 -2.00 9.07
N TRP A 31 4.13 -2.71 8.25
CA TRP A 31 4.39 -2.80 6.82
C TRP A 31 4.28 -1.43 6.16
N CYS A 32 3.25 -0.65 6.49
CA CYS A 32 3.10 0.73 6.01
C CYS A 32 4.28 1.62 6.44
N GLN A 33 4.75 1.50 7.69
CA GLN A 33 5.89 2.28 8.17
C GLN A 33 7.18 1.96 7.42
N ILE A 34 7.45 0.68 7.14
CA ILE A 34 8.65 0.23 6.41
C ILE A 34 8.59 0.67 4.94
N ASN A 35 7.42 0.59 4.32
CA ASN A 35 7.23 0.92 2.90
C ASN A 35 6.96 2.43 2.66
N GLY A 36 6.96 3.24 3.71
CA GLY A 36 6.68 4.68 3.62
C GLY A 36 5.25 5.00 3.16
N ILE A 37 4.30 4.08 3.37
CA ILE A 37 2.91 4.25 2.99
C ILE A 37 2.13 4.86 4.16
N ASN A 38 1.31 5.86 3.86
CA ASN A 38 0.42 6.43 4.85
C ASN A 38 -0.70 5.43 5.18
N LYS A 39 -0.84 5.08 6.47
CA LYS A 39 -1.84 4.12 6.97
C LYS A 39 -3.27 4.52 6.61
N ASN A 40 -3.60 5.81 6.64
CA ASN A 40 -4.94 6.29 6.28
C ASN A 40 -5.22 6.04 4.80
N THR A 41 -4.23 6.28 3.92
CA THR A 41 -4.35 5.98 2.49
C THR A 41 -4.48 4.49 2.25
N PHE A 42 -3.70 3.66 2.96
CA PHE A 42 -3.75 2.21 2.86
C PHE A 42 -5.13 1.65 3.26
N TYR A 43 -5.69 2.08 4.40
CA TYR A 43 -7.04 1.65 4.79
C TYR A 43 -8.14 2.16 3.87
N SER A 44 -8.02 3.39 3.36
CA SER A 44 -8.93 3.94 2.37
C SER A 44 -8.91 3.13 1.06
N ALA A 45 -7.72 2.66 0.65
CA ALA A 45 -7.55 1.80 -0.50
C ALA A 45 -8.13 0.40 -0.27
N ILE A 46 -7.87 -0.21 0.90
CA ILE A 46 -8.48 -1.50 1.28
C ILE A 46 -10.01 -1.41 1.27
N LYS A 47 -10.59 -0.31 1.75
CA LYS A 47 -12.04 -0.12 1.75
C LYS A 47 -12.64 -0.02 0.33
N ARG A 48 -11.81 0.31 -0.68
CA ARG A 48 -12.21 0.47 -2.09
C ARG A 48 -11.94 -0.78 -2.94
N LEU A 49 -11.15 -1.72 -2.43
CA LEU A 49 -10.89 -3.04 -3.01
C LEU A 49 -12.00 -4.03 -2.63
#